data_AF-A0A5B9Y6K2-F1
#
_entry.id   AF-A0A5B9Y6K2-F1
#
_cell.length_a   1.000
_cell.length_b   1.000
_cell.length_c   1.000
_cell.angle_alpha   90.00
_cell.angle_beta   90.00
_cell.angle_gamma   90.00
#
_symmetry.space_group_name_H-M   'P 1'
#
loop_
_entity.id
_entity.type
_entity.pdbx_description
1 polymer ?
#
loop_
_entity_poly.entity_id
_entity_poly.type
_entity_poly.pdbx_seq_one_letter_code
_entity_poly.pdbx_strand_id
1 'polypeptide(L)'
;MNKDFEKQYKYIWKTKTSRDVKYKQTSSEYCTKFVTELEKTRQVYNVDTIKDLPEKISGVYLIYSFKKDKTLKFSYIGESINILQRWKTHIYNFKKENKESSKFRKKEKKLENLRFLVLSEIEDQNLRLKKETYYIYALRSKFTNTNTKLANRKMRCENGHGVKRTFLTYHKDKPYFEMYIYGTCRNKICDNKFLIN
;
A
#
# COMPACT_ATOMS: atom_id res chain seq x y z
N MET A 1 17.90 -3.18 25.32
CA MET A 1 16.70 -3.11 24.45
C MET A 1 15.57 -2.54 25.29
N ASN A 2 15.02 -1.38 24.91
CA ASN A 2 13.94 -0.75 25.68
C ASN A 2 12.68 -1.63 25.60
N LYS A 3 12.29 -2.27 26.72
CA LYS A 3 11.12 -3.18 26.79
C LYS A 3 9.83 -2.50 26.32
N ASP A 4 9.78 -1.17 26.36
CA ASP A 4 8.65 -0.39 25.88
C ASP A 4 8.52 -0.42 24.35
N PHE A 5 9.64 -0.29 23.61
CA PHE A 5 9.64 -0.32 22.14
C PHE A 5 9.17 -1.68 21.59
N GLU A 6 9.50 -2.77 22.27
CA GLU A 6 9.02 -4.09 21.87
C GLU A 6 7.49 -4.21 22.02
N LYS A 7 6.93 -3.66 23.11
CA LYS A 7 5.47 -3.62 23.32
C LYS A 7 4.80 -2.75 22.27
N GLN A 8 5.32 -1.55 22.01
CA GLN A 8 4.81 -0.65 20.97
C GLN A 8 4.82 -1.31 19.58
N TYR A 9 5.94 -1.93 19.21
CA TYR A 9 6.06 -2.65 17.94
C TYR A 9 5.06 -3.80 17.84
N LYS A 10 4.92 -4.63 18.89
CA LYS A 10 3.94 -5.72 18.93
C LYS A 10 2.52 -5.19 18.73
N TYR A 11 2.16 -4.09 19.39
CA TYR A 11 0.85 -3.46 19.25
C TYR A 11 0.61 -3.01 17.81
N ILE A 12 1.53 -2.24 17.22
CA ILE A 12 1.39 -1.76 15.83
C ILE A 12 1.32 -2.93 14.84
N TRP A 13 2.17 -3.94 15.02
CA TRP A 13 2.14 -5.14 14.21
C TRP A 13 0.77 -5.83 14.26
N LYS A 14 0.18 -5.96 15.45
CA LYS A 14 -1.16 -6.54 15.62
C LYS A 14 -2.23 -5.67 14.94
N THR A 15 -2.20 -4.35 15.09
CA THR A 15 -3.11 -3.42 14.42
C THR A 15 -3.06 -3.52 12.89
N LYS A 16 -1.88 -3.82 12.32
CA LYS A 16 -1.70 -3.99 10.87
C LYS A 16 -2.06 -5.38 10.36
N THR A 17 -1.90 -6.43 11.17
CA THR A 17 -1.91 -7.82 10.68
C THR A 17 -2.99 -8.72 11.26
N SER A 18 -3.60 -8.34 12.39
CA SER A 18 -4.62 -9.13 13.08
C SER A 18 -6.01 -8.96 12.47
N ARG A 19 -6.85 -9.99 12.61
CA ARG A 19 -8.31 -9.93 12.35
C ARG A 19 -9.13 -9.73 13.63
N ASP A 20 -8.48 -9.72 14.78
CA ASP A 20 -9.11 -9.53 16.08
C ASP A 20 -9.78 -8.14 16.14
N VAL A 21 -11.07 -8.14 16.51
CA VAL A 21 -11.95 -6.98 16.49
C VAL A 21 -11.43 -5.85 17.38
N LYS A 22 -10.71 -6.17 18.46
CA LYS A 22 -10.17 -5.15 19.37
C LYS A 22 -9.17 -4.19 18.71
N TYR A 23 -8.53 -4.60 17.62
CA TYR A 23 -7.62 -3.74 16.86
C TYR A 23 -8.29 -3.05 15.65
N LYS A 24 -9.56 -3.37 15.36
CA LYS A 24 -10.26 -2.90 14.16
C LYS A 24 -10.38 -1.38 14.14
N GLN A 25 -10.81 -0.79 15.24
CA GLN A 25 -11.03 0.65 15.35
C GLN A 25 -9.72 1.41 15.11
N THR A 26 -8.67 1.13 15.89
CA THR A 26 -7.35 1.77 15.74
C THR A 26 -6.78 1.58 14.33
N SER A 27 -6.94 0.39 13.74
CA SER A 27 -6.51 0.11 12.37
C SER A 27 -7.25 0.98 11.35
N SER A 28 -8.57 1.08 11.49
CA SER A 28 -9.43 1.90 10.63
C SER A 28 -9.14 3.39 10.78
N GLU A 29 -9.00 3.91 12.00
CA GLU A 29 -8.69 5.31 12.28
C GLU A 29 -7.35 5.70 11.67
N TYR A 30 -6.30 4.91 11.92
CA TYR A 30 -4.98 5.16 11.36
C TYR A 30 -5.01 5.18 9.82
N CYS A 31 -5.62 4.18 9.18
CA CYS A 31 -5.69 4.13 7.73
C CYS A 31 -6.52 5.27 7.14
N THR A 32 -7.62 5.64 7.80
CA THR A 32 -8.48 6.76 7.40
C THR A 32 -7.70 8.07 7.46
N LYS A 33 -7.00 8.32 8.58
CA LYS A 33 -6.14 9.50 8.74
C LYS A 33 -5.07 9.54 7.66
N PHE A 34 -4.34 8.43 7.44
CA PHE A 34 -3.29 8.35 6.44
C PHE A 34 -3.80 8.70 5.03
N VAL A 35 -4.92 8.11 4.59
CA VAL A 35 -5.50 8.42 3.28
C VAL A 35 -5.99 9.86 3.20
N THR A 36 -6.59 10.40 4.27
CA THR A 36 -7.05 11.79 4.31
C THR A 36 -5.88 12.78 4.18
N GLU A 37 -4.74 12.51 4.81
CA GLU A 37 -3.53 13.34 4.62
C GLU A 37 -2.97 13.26 3.19
N LEU A 38 -3.11 12.11 2.52
CA LEU A 38 -2.77 11.99 1.11
C LEU A 38 -3.72 12.82 0.22
N GLU A 39 -5.02 12.82 0.50
CA GLU A 39 -6.02 13.62 -0.24
C GLU A 39 -5.73 15.13 -0.15
N LYS A 40 -5.14 15.62 0.95
CA LYS A 40 -4.79 17.05 1.10
C LYS A 40 -3.65 17.50 0.20
N THR A 41 -2.80 16.58 -0.23
CA THR A 41 -1.53 16.89 -0.91
C THR A 41 -1.49 16.40 -2.35
N ARG A 42 -2.56 15.76 -2.83
CA ARG A 42 -2.62 15.08 -4.12
C ARG A 42 -3.98 15.26 -4.76
N GLN A 43 -3.99 15.32 -6.10
CA GLN A 43 -5.23 15.36 -6.86
C GLN A 43 -6.00 14.03 -6.73
N VAL A 44 -7.23 14.11 -6.23
CA VAL A 44 -8.17 12.98 -6.15
C VAL A 44 -8.95 12.88 -7.45
N TYR A 45 -8.92 11.70 -8.05
CA TYR A 45 -9.74 11.38 -9.22
C TYR A 45 -10.89 10.46 -8.82
N ASN A 46 -12.01 10.59 -9.52
CA ASN A 46 -13.12 9.64 -9.50
C ASN A 46 -13.17 8.91 -10.86
N VAL A 47 -14.11 8.00 -11.02
CA VAL A 47 -14.26 7.17 -12.23
C VAL A 47 -14.39 7.99 -13.51
N ASP A 48 -15.00 9.18 -13.45
CA ASP A 48 -15.25 10.03 -14.61
C ASP A 48 -14.08 10.97 -14.91
N THR A 49 -13.34 11.38 -13.87
CA THR A 49 -12.20 12.31 -14.00
C THR A 49 -10.86 11.61 -14.21
N ILE A 50 -10.77 10.27 -14.12
CA ILE A 50 -9.48 9.60 -14.40
C ILE A 50 -8.94 9.90 -15.80
N LYS A 51 -9.80 10.25 -16.76
CA LYS A 51 -9.41 10.61 -18.14
C LYS A 51 -8.58 11.89 -18.22
N ASP A 52 -8.63 12.71 -17.17
CA ASP A 52 -7.88 13.97 -17.07
C ASP A 52 -6.42 13.72 -16.61
N LEU A 53 -6.10 12.48 -16.21
CA LEU A 53 -4.72 12.08 -15.89
C LEU A 53 -3.88 11.98 -17.18
N PRO A 54 -2.66 12.55 -17.22
CA PRO A 54 -1.75 12.39 -18.36
C PRO A 54 -1.50 10.92 -18.72
N GLU A 55 -1.41 10.64 -20.03
CA GLU A 55 -1.46 9.27 -20.55
C GLU A 55 -0.23 8.40 -20.22
N LYS A 56 0.93 9.02 -19.91
CA LYS A 56 2.21 8.32 -19.73
C LYS A 56 2.83 8.56 -18.34
N ILE A 57 2.03 8.39 -17.29
CA ILE A 57 2.56 8.43 -15.93
C ILE A 57 2.94 7.01 -15.47
N SER A 58 4.24 6.78 -15.31
CA SER A 58 4.78 5.65 -14.57
C SER A 58 4.81 5.97 -13.08
N GLY A 59 4.33 5.07 -12.22
CA GLY A 59 4.41 5.32 -10.79
C GLY A 59 3.63 4.36 -9.91
N VAL A 60 3.35 4.82 -8.70
CA VAL A 60 2.56 4.11 -7.68
C VAL A 60 1.24 4.83 -7.49
N TYR A 61 0.16 4.07 -7.34
CA TYR A 61 -1.19 4.60 -7.16
C TYR A 61 -1.92 3.93 -6.01
N LEU A 62 -2.99 4.60 -5.55
CA LEU A 62 -3.95 4.13 -4.56
C LEU A 62 -5.36 4.14 -5.17
N ILE A 63 -6.09 3.05 -4.98
CA ILE A 63 -7.55 2.94 -5.21
C ILE A 63 -8.21 2.72 -3.85
N TYR A 64 -9.26 3.46 -3.54
CA TYR A 64 -9.92 3.39 -2.24
C TYR A 64 -11.39 3.81 -2.31
N SER A 65 -12.13 3.55 -1.24
CA SER A 65 -13.43 4.16 -1.00
C SER A 65 -13.66 4.40 0.49
N PHE A 66 -14.57 5.32 0.79
CA PHE A 66 -15.04 5.61 2.14
C PHE A 66 -16.46 5.06 2.35
N LYS A 67 -16.79 4.82 3.62
CA LYS A 67 -18.19 4.63 4.03
C LYS A 67 -18.88 6.00 4.18
N LYS A 68 -20.18 5.99 4.46
CA LYS A 68 -20.97 7.21 4.73
C LYS A 68 -20.41 8.02 5.90
N ASP A 69 -19.88 7.37 6.93
CA ASP A 69 -19.24 7.99 8.10
C ASP A 69 -17.81 8.49 7.82
N LYS A 70 -17.38 8.54 6.55
CA LYS A 70 -16.02 8.89 6.12
C LYS A 70 -14.90 7.97 6.65
N THR A 71 -15.22 6.83 7.26
CA THR A 71 -14.21 5.82 7.60
C THR A 71 -13.77 5.06 6.36
N LEU A 72 -12.47 4.78 6.24
CA LEU A 72 -11.91 4.04 5.11
C LEU A 72 -12.57 2.67 5.00
N LYS A 73 -13.22 2.42 3.86
CA LYS A 73 -13.91 1.16 3.59
C LYS A 73 -12.93 0.13 3.03
N PHE A 74 -12.14 0.53 2.03
CA PHE A 74 -11.04 -0.29 1.55
C PHE A 74 -9.92 0.55 0.92
N SER A 75 -8.76 -0.08 0.77
CA SER A 75 -7.63 0.46 0.00
C SER A 75 -6.96 -0.63 -0.84
N TYR A 76 -6.33 -0.19 -1.92
CA TYR A 76 -5.49 -1.00 -2.79
C TYR A 76 -4.34 -0.16 -3.33
N ILE A 77 -3.12 -0.65 -3.17
CA ILE A 77 -1.92 -0.04 -3.72
C ILE A 77 -1.46 -0.83 -4.95
N GLY A 78 -0.95 -0.15 -5.97
CA GLY A 78 -0.28 -0.81 -7.08
C GLY A 78 0.74 0.07 -7.76
N GLU A 79 1.63 -0.53 -8.54
CA GLU A 79 2.52 0.17 -9.46
C GLU A 79 2.14 -0.08 -10.92
N SER A 80 2.54 0.83 -11.80
CA SER A 80 2.41 0.65 -13.25
C SER A 80 3.38 1.55 -14.01
N ILE A 81 3.76 1.14 -15.22
CA ILE A 81 4.36 2.01 -16.25
C ILE A 81 3.34 2.96 -16.89
N ASN A 82 2.04 2.70 -16.69
CA ASN A 82 0.97 3.56 -17.18
C ASN A 82 -0.22 3.47 -16.20
N ILE A 83 -0.26 4.42 -15.26
CA ILE A 83 -1.29 4.46 -14.22
C ILE A 83 -2.69 4.60 -14.82
N LEU A 84 -2.86 5.45 -15.85
CA LEU A 84 -4.16 5.67 -16.50
C LEU A 84 -4.74 4.37 -17.07
N GLN A 85 -3.94 3.66 -17.87
CA GLN A 85 -4.35 2.41 -18.48
C GLN A 85 -4.65 1.36 -17.40
N ARG A 86 -3.88 1.35 -16.31
CA ARG A 86 -4.10 0.45 -15.19
C ARG A 86 -5.39 0.74 -14.44
N TRP A 87 -5.74 2.01 -14.21
CA TRP A 87 -7.03 2.39 -13.61
C TRP A 87 -8.21 2.06 -14.52
N LYS A 88 -8.13 2.36 -15.81
CA LYS A 88 -9.13 1.94 -16.82
C LYS A 88 -9.36 0.42 -16.77
N THR A 89 -8.28 -0.36 -16.67
CA THR A 89 -8.35 -1.83 -16.53
C THR A 89 -9.10 -2.26 -15.26
N HIS A 90 -8.83 -1.63 -14.11
CA HIS A 90 -9.54 -1.93 -12.86
C HIS A 90 -11.04 -1.60 -12.95
N ILE A 91 -11.37 -0.45 -13.53
CA ILE A 91 -12.77 -0.02 -13.76
C ILE A 91 -13.48 -1.01 -14.69
N TYR A 92 -12.86 -1.36 -15.82
CA TYR A 92 -13.40 -2.33 -16.76
C TYR A 92 -13.67 -3.69 -16.10
N ASN A 93 -12.67 -4.22 -15.38
CA ASN A 93 -12.80 -5.48 -14.65
C ASN A 93 -13.93 -5.42 -13.60
N PHE A 94 -14.06 -4.28 -12.91
CA PHE A 94 -15.14 -4.07 -11.95
C PHE A 94 -16.51 -4.15 -12.65
N LYS A 95 -16.70 -3.43 -13.76
CA LYS A 95 -17.95 -3.42 -14.56
C LYS A 95 -18.29 -4.80 -15.14
N LYS A 96 -17.29 -5.54 -15.63
CA LYS A 96 -17.46 -6.88 -16.22
C LYS A 96 -17.56 -8.00 -15.20
N GLU A 97 -17.50 -7.66 -13.92
CA GLU A 97 -17.51 -8.61 -12.83
C GLU A 97 -16.38 -9.66 -12.87
N ASN A 98 -15.23 -9.31 -13.45
CA ASN A 98 -14.09 -10.21 -13.56
C ASN A 98 -13.55 -10.67 -12.19
N LYS A 99 -12.90 -11.85 -12.15
CA LYS A 99 -12.36 -12.47 -10.93
C LYS A 99 -11.29 -11.59 -10.27
N GLU A 100 -10.53 -10.87 -11.08
CA GLU A 100 -9.45 -9.96 -10.68
C GLU A 100 -9.96 -8.84 -9.75
N SER A 101 -11.13 -8.29 -10.05
CA SER A 101 -11.78 -7.23 -9.25
C SER A 101 -12.75 -7.75 -8.19
N SER A 102 -12.93 -9.08 -8.07
CA SER A 102 -13.84 -9.67 -7.07
C SER A 102 -13.55 -9.19 -5.65
N LYS A 103 -12.28 -8.93 -5.32
CA LYS A 103 -11.85 -8.40 -4.02
C LYS A 103 -12.34 -6.98 -3.78
N PHE A 104 -12.35 -6.15 -4.82
CA PHE A 104 -12.88 -4.79 -4.75
C PHE A 104 -14.40 -4.85 -4.60
N ARG A 105 -15.08 -5.64 -5.43
CA ARG A 105 -16.55 -5.78 -5.38
C ARG A 105 -17.08 -6.32 -4.04
N LYS A 106 -16.33 -7.22 -3.39
CA LYS A 106 -16.64 -7.70 -2.03
C LYS A 106 -16.59 -6.59 -0.98
N LYS A 107 -15.81 -5.54 -1.20
CA LYS A 107 -15.62 -4.41 -0.27
C LYS A 107 -16.43 -3.19 -0.67
N GLU A 108 -16.60 -2.93 -1.95
CA GLU A 108 -17.35 -1.82 -2.52
C GLU A 108 -18.20 -2.32 -3.67
N LYS A 109 -19.53 -2.15 -3.58
CA LYS A 109 -20.47 -2.64 -4.62
C LYS A 109 -20.68 -1.61 -5.72
N LYS A 110 -20.44 -0.34 -5.41
CA LYS A 110 -20.75 0.81 -6.25
C LYS A 110 -19.47 1.36 -6.86
N LEU A 111 -19.38 1.32 -8.18
CA LEU A 111 -18.20 1.75 -8.92
C LEU A 111 -17.93 3.25 -8.70
N GLU A 112 -18.98 4.05 -8.65
CA GLU A 112 -18.97 5.50 -8.44
C GLU A 112 -18.34 5.92 -7.11
N ASN A 113 -18.25 5.01 -6.14
CA ASN A 113 -17.58 5.26 -4.86
C ASN A 113 -16.06 5.12 -4.92
N LEU A 114 -15.51 4.61 -6.03
CA LEU A 114 -14.08 4.44 -6.18
C LEU A 114 -13.39 5.79 -6.39
N ARG A 115 -12.32 6.00 -5.62
CA ARG A 115 -11.42 7.14 -5.73
C ARG A 115 -10.02 6.66 -6.06
N PHE A 116 -9.27 7.51 -6.75
CA PHE A 116 -7.95 7.22 -7.27
C PHE A 116 -6.97 8.34 -6.93
N LEU A 117 -5.75 7.96 -6.61
CA LEU A 117 -4.65 8.88 -6.27
C LEU A 117 -3.36 8.40 -6.91
N VAL A 118 -2.63 9.29 -7.58
CA VAL A 118 -1.21 9.07 -7.90
C VAL A 118 -0.41 9.35 -6.63
N LEU A 119 0.33 8.36 -6.15
CA LEU A 119 1.10 8.47 -4.91
C LEU A 119 2.51 8.99 -5.15
N SER A 120 3.14 8.57 -6.24
CA SER A 120 4.49 8.96 -6.67
C SER A 120 4.69 8.63 -8.15
N GLU A 121 5.34 9.52 -8.89
CA GLU A 121 5.74 9.33 -10.29
C GLU A 121 7.19 8.86 -10.33
N ILE A 122 7.43 7.68 -10.89
CA ILE A 122 8.72 7.00 -10.84
C ILE A 122 8.86 6.12 -12.10
N GLU A 123 9.89 6.38 -12.91
CA GLU A 123 10.17 5.59 -14.12
C GLU A 123 10.94 4.29 -13.86
N ASP A 124 11.82 4.26 -12.86
CA ASP A 124 12.54 3.03 -12.50
C ASP A 124 11.59 2.01 -11.84
N GLN A 125 11.56 0.79 -12.38
CA GLN A 125 10.69 -0.26 -11.88
C GLN A 125 11.03 -0.67 -10.44
N ASN A 126 12.31 -0.73 -10.07
CA ASN A 126 12.69 -1.19 -8.74
C ASN A 126 12.34 -0.15 -7.68
N LEU A 127 12.53 1.14 -7.97
CA LEU A 127 12.09 2.26 -7.15
C LEU A 127 10.56 2.30 -7.01
N ARG A 128 9.80 2.06 -8.11
CA ARG A 128 8.34 1.89 -8.02
C ARG A 128 7.96 0.77 -7.08
N LEU A 129 8.57 -0.40 -7.21
CA LEU A 129 8.29 -1.56 -6.35
C LEU A 129 8.65 -1.30 -4.88
N LYS A 130 9.75 -0.57 -4.62
CA LYS A 130 10.10 -0.10 -3.26
C LYS A 130 8.99 0.80 -2.72
N LYS A 131 8.58 1.80 -3.50
CA LYS A 131 7.54 2.75 -3.08
C LYS A 131 6.16 2.12 -2.92
N GLU A 132 5.79 1.17 -3.79
CA GLU A 132 4.59 0.34 -3.65
C GLU A 132 4.63 -0.44 -2.33
N THR A 133 5.77 -1.06 -2.02
CA THR A 133 5.96 -1.81 -0.77
C THR A 133 5.78 -0.90 0.44
N TYR A 134 6.36 0.30 0.42
CA TYR A 134 6.19 1.30 1.48
C TYR A 134 4.70 1.54 1.77
N TYR A 135 3.93 1.92 0.74
CA TYR A 135 2.51 2.24 0.91
C TYR A 135 1.66 1.03 1.30
N ILE A 136 1.99 -0.18 0.83
CA ILE A 136 1.33 -1.41 1.29
C ILE A 136 1.54 -1.62 2.79
N TYR A 137 2.74 -1.37 3.32
CA TYR A 137 3.01 -1.48 4.76
C TYR A 137 2.38 -0.35 5.57
N ALA A 138 2.38 0.88 5.03
CA ALA A 138 1.70 2.02 5.63
C ALA A 138 0.22 1.70 5.81
N LEU A 139 -0.49 1.34 4.74
CA LEU A 139 -1.93 1.03 4.79
C LEU A 139 -2.28 -0.42 5.17
N ARG A 140 -1.31 -1.22 5.62
CA ARG A 140 -1.53 -2.64 5.93
C ARG A 140 -2.62 -2.80 6.99
N SER A 141 -3.69 -3.50 6.63
CA SER A 141 -4.80 -3.84 7.53
C SER A 141 -5.53 -5.07 7.01
N LYS A 142 -6.06 -5.91 7.91
CA LYS A 142 -6.95 -7.02 7.52
C LYS A 142 -8.38 -6.57 7.27
N PHE A 143 -8.75 -5.35 7.65
CA PHE A 143 -10.11 -4.84 7.56
C PHE A 143 -10.33 -4.03 6.28
N THR A 144 -9.36 -3.18 5.91
CA THR A 144 -9.49 -2.21 4.82
C THR A 144 -8.61 -2.54 3.61
N ASN A 145 -7.35 -2.95 3.81
CA ASN A 145 -6.45 -3.16 2.68
C ASN A 145 -6.70 -4.49 1.95
N THR A 146 -6.73 -4.42 0.63
CA THR A 146 -7.05 -5.56 -0.25
C THR A 146 -5.83 -6.16 -0.96
N ASN A 147 -4.64 -5.59 -0.76
CA ASN A 147 -3.40 -6.16 -1.29
C ASN A 147 -3.16 -7.53 -0.65
N THR A 148 -3.21 -8.60 -1.47
CA THR A 148 -3.00 -9.97 -0.98
C THR A 148 -1.54 -10.39 -0.97
N LYS A 149 -0.68 -9.70 -1.72
CA LYS A 149 0.75 -9.98 -1.83
C LYS A 149 1.50 -8.68 -1.64
N LEU A 150 2.67 -8.76 -1.01
CA LEU A 150 3.64 -7.67 -1.04
C LEU A 150 4.28 -7.64 -2.44
N ALA A 151 4.79 -6.48 -2.86
CA ALA A 151 5.52 -6.33 -4.13
C ALA A 151 6.87 -7.09 -4.16
N ASN A 152 7.23 -7.71 -3.04
CA ASN A 152 8.47 -8.45 -2.78
C ASN A 152 8.85 -9.50 -3.85
N ARG A 153 7.89 -10.04 -4.61
CA ARG A 153 8.18 -11.05 -5.64
C ARG A 153 8.82 -10.49 -6.92
N LYS A 154 8.74 -9.18 -7.16
CA LYS A 154 9.32 -8.54 -8.36
C LYS A 154 10.53 -7.65 -8.05
N MET A 155 10.62 -7.14 -6.83
CA MET A 155 11.69 -6.24 -6.41
C MET A 155 13.05 -6.97 -6.42
N ARG A 156 14.02 -6.45 -7.18
CA ARG A 156 15.32 -7.09 -7.41
C ARG A 156 16.38 -6.62 -6.42
N CYS A 157 17.23 -7.57 -6.00
CA CYS A 157 18.49 -7.30 -5.31
C CYS A 157 19.28 -6.22 -6.07
N GLU A 158 19.88 -5.25 -5.37
CA GLU A 158 20.76 -4.26 -6.03
C GLU A 158 21.98 -4.94 -6.67
N ASN A 159 22.40 -6.06 -6.12
CA ASN A 159 23.51 -6.87 -6.64
C ASN A 159 23.04 -7.97 -7.61
N GLY A 160 21.80 -7.92 -8.13
CA GLY A 160 21.31 -8.91 -9.12
C GLY A 160 21.00 -10.33 -8.61
N HIS A 161 21.30 -10.64 -7.35
CA HIS A 161 21.14 -11.97 -6.71
C HIS A 161 19.71 -12.54 -6.58
N GLY A 162 18.70 -11.99 -7.28
CA GLY A 162 17.32 -12.44 -7.24
C GLY A 162 16.35 -11.45 -6.58
N VAL A 163 15.27 -11.96 -5.99
CA VAL A 163 14.18 -11.14 -5.43
C VAL A 163 14.42 -10.80 -3.95
N LYS A 164 13.82 -9.71 -3.49
CA LYS A 164 13.98 -9.22 -2.11
C LYS A 164 12.85 -9.68 -1.19
N ARG A 165 13.16 -10.04 0.06
CA ARG A 165 12.18 -10.23 1.15
C ARG A 165 12.08 -8.94 1.92
N THR A 166 10.85 -8.46 2.17
CA THR A 166 10.61 -7.19 2.86
C THR A 166 9.91 -7.40 4.20
N PHE A 167 10.28 -6.67 5.25
CA PHE A 167 9.66 -6.77 6.58
C PHE A 167 9.67 -5.41 7.30
N LEU A 168 8.63 -5.20 8.12
CA LEU A 168 8.50 -4.06 9.02
C LEU A 168 9.25 -4.35 10.33
N THR A 169 9.93 -3.37 10.91
CA THR A 169 10.63 -3.44 12.20
C THR A 169 10.87 -2.00 12.71
N TYR A 170 11.62 -1.83 13.79
CA TYR A 170 11.94 -0.53 14.40
C TYR A 170 13.43 -0.39 14.75
N HIS A 171 13.90 0.85 14.91
CA HIS A 171 15.30 1.14 15.26
C HIS A 171 15.51 0.87 16.74
N LYS A 172 16.43 -0.06 17.04
CA LYS A 172 16.71 -0.45 18.43
C LYS A 172 17.62 0.53 19.16
N ASP A 173 18.42 1.29 18.41
CA ASP A 173 19.51 2.12 18.92
C ASP A 173 19.15 3.61 18.96
N LYS A 174 17.94 3.99 18.49
CA LYS A 174 17.47 5.38 18.53
C LYS A 174 16.82 5.69 19.89
N PRO A 175 16.93 6.95 20.38
CA PRO A 175 16.29 7.35 21.64
C PRO A 175 14.77 7.45 21.53
N TYR A 176 14.21 7.37 20.32
CA TYR A 176 12.78 7.39 20.05
C TYR A 176 12.34 6.19 19.21
N PHE A 177 11.06 5.82 19.34
CA PHE A 177 10.49 4.71 18.58
C PHE A 177 10.28 5.13 17.12
N GLU A 178 11.00 4.49 16.21
CA GLU A 178 10.87 4.73 14.77
C GLU A 178 10.74 3.40 14.02
N MET A 179 9.64 3.27 13.27
CA MET A 179 9.43 2.11 12.39
C MET A 179 10.08 2.34 11.04
N TYR A 180 10.54 1.25 10.44
CA TYR A 180 11.00 1.25 9.07
C TYR A 180 10.75 -0.10 8.38
N ILE A 181 10.91 -0.10 7.06
CA ILE A 181 10.75 -1.29 6.22
C ILE A 181 12.13 -1.59 5.61
N TYR A 182 12.65 -2.78 5.85
CA TYR A 182 13.83 -3.26 5.14
C TYR A 182 13.46 -4.24 4.04
N GLY A 183 14.28 -4.26 3.00
CA GLY A 183 14.41 -5.43 2.13
C GLY A 183 15.75 -6.12 2.34
N THR A 184 15.76 -7.44 2.20
CA THR A 184 16.97 -8.28 2.18
C THR A 184 16.95 -9.22 0.99
N CYS A 185 18.13 -9.64 0.52
CA CYS A 185 18.22 -10.65 -0.53
C CYS A 185 17.58 -11.97 -0.08
N ARG A 186 16.63 -12.51 -0.85
CA ARG A 186 15.98 -13.79 -0.51
C ARG A 186 16.95 -14.97 -0.59
N ASN A 187 17.88 -14.91 -1.54
CA ASN A 187 18.85 -15.98 -1.79
C ASN A 187 20.04 -15.96 -0.80
N LYS A 188 20.08 -14.97 0.10
CA LYS A 188 21.14 -14.79 1.11
C LYS A 188 22.58 -14.75 0.54
N ILE A 189 22.71 -14.47 -0.76
CA ILE A 189 24.02 -14.31 -1.42
C ILE A 189 24.68 -13.00 -0.98
N CYS A 190 23.88 -12.01 -0.55
CA CYS A 190 24.40 -10.81 0.09
C CYS A 190 23.55 -10.42 1.31
N ASP A 191 24.20 -9.86 2.32
CA ASP A 191 23.59 -9.34 3.54
C ASP A 191 23.10 -7.89 3.43
N ASN A 192 23.08 -7.35 2.20
CA ASN A 192 22.61 -5.99 1.95
C ASN A 192 21.17 -5.82 2.49
N LYS A 193 21.05 -4.97 3.52
CA LYS A 193 19.82 -4.44 4.08
C LYS A 193 19.69 -3.01 3.58
N PHE A 194 18.64 -2.74 2.82
CA PHE A 194 18.36 -1.39 2.34
C PHE A 194 17.00 -0.95 2.84
N LEU A 195 16.93 0.33 3.21
CA LEU A 195 15.74 0.99 3.70
C LEU A 195 14.74 1.23 2.55
N ILE A 196 13.45 1.05 2.83
CA ILE A 196 12.35 1.33 1.91
C ILE A 196 11.53 2.50 2.49
N ASN A 197 11.59 3.65 1.79
CA ASN A 197 10.95 4.92 2.13
C ASN A 197 9.93 5.37 1.07
#